data_AF-A0A3P6USG5-F1
#
_entry.id   AF-A0A3P6USG5-F1
#
_cell.length_a   1.000
_cell.length_b   1.000
_cell.length_c   1.000
_cell.angle_alpha   90.00
_cell.angle_beta   90.00
_cell.angle_gamma   90.00
#
_symmetry.space_group_name_H-M   'P 1'
#
loop_
_entity.id
_entity.type
_entity.pdbx_description
1 polymer ?
#
loop_
_entity_poly.entity_id
_entity_poly.type
_entity_poly.pdbx_seq_one_letter_code
_entity_poly.pdbx_strand_id
1 'polypeptide(L)'
;MRDITRALRLLKMTKGSIHLVETSDALLSQQESLLCENPSQFVDGKPYVRCNMTKDAFPIYWYRSVDDIPAKFSIFISNEFLDALPVNQFKRDNEGRWHEVYVNLDRDDKLCFMLSKSETLHTLGLLPKKIREDLSVKEWEISIGAGTYVNQVADSITKFGGFVLIIDYGHDGTRTDLSLRAYKGHQVVHPLESPGEHDITADVNFGYLKSLVDDRTLVFGPLEQREFLAQMGIGLRMEKLLASCKTKEEKKNLLKSCEILLSEKGMGERFKVMSIFPKTLESILSQRKGPAGFASI
;
A
#
# COMPACT_ATOMS: atom_id res chain seq x y z
N MET A 1 11.07 3.88 7.05
CA MET A 1 12.39 3.23 6.95
C MET A 1 13.36 3.57 8.10
N ARG A 2 13.57 4.85 8.48
CA ARG A 2 14.51 5.25 9.56
C ARG A 2 14.29 4.49 10.89
N ASP A 3 13.04 4.34 11.32
CA ASP A 3 12.73 3.60 12.55
C ASP A 3 12.97 2.09 12.43
N ILE A 4 12.78 1.54 11.22
CA ILE A 4 13.06 0.14 10.92
C ILE A 4 14.55 -0.13 11.05
N THR A 5 15.42 0.65 10.38
CA THR A 5 16.88 0.45 10.44
C THR A 5 17.41 0.60 11.86
N ARG A 6 16.88 1.56 12.62
CA ARG A 6 17.21 1.76 14.04
C ARG A 6 16.83 0.55 14.89
N ALA A 7 15.64 -0.03 14.67
CA ALA A 7 15.20 -1.23 15.38
C ALA A 7 16.04 -2.46 14.99
N LEU A 8 16.33 -2.66 13.71
CA LEU A 8 17.16 -3.76 13.21
C LEU A 8 18.58 -3.71 13.79
N ARG A 9 19.16 -2.51 13.91
CA ARG A 9 20.46 -2.31 14.57
C ARG A 9 20.44 -2.73 16.04
N LEU A 10 19.38 -2.40 16.78
CA LEU A 10 19.24 -2.82 18.19
C LEU A 10 19.12 -4.35 18.32
N LEU A 11 18.52 -5.01 17.33
CA LEU A 11 18.46 -6.46 17.22
C LEU A 11 19.77 -7.09 16.71
N LYS A 12 20.83 -6.29 16.54
CA LYS A 12 22.15 -6.70 16.03
C LYS A 12 22.07 -7.38 14.66
N MET A 13 21.08 -7.02 13.84
CA MET A 13 21.03 -7.47 12.46
C MET A 13 22.10 -6.74 11.66
N THR A 14 23.04 -7.50 11.11
CA THR A 14 24.19 -6.97 10.33
C THR A 14 24.17 -7.43 8.88
N LYS A 15 23.17 -8.25 8.50
CA LYS A 15 23.03 -8.81 7.16
C LYS A 15 21.80 -8.23 6.49
N GLY A 16 21.99 -7.63 5.32
CA GLY A 16 20.92 -7.08 4.48
C GLY A 16 21.30 -5.76 3.83
N SER A 17 20.46 -5.32 2.91
CA SER A 17 20.53 -4.02 2.25
C SER A 17 19.12 -3.47 2.11
N ILE A 18 19.01 -2.15 2.08
CA ILE A 18 17.76 -1.42 1.90
C ILE A 18 17.61 -1.05 0.43
N HIS A 19 16.44 -1.34 -0.13
CA HIS A 19 16.10 -1.04 -1.52
C HIS A 19 14.83 -0.19 -1.50
N LEU A 20 14.92 1.06 -1.94
CA LEU A 20 13.79 1.98 -2.04
C LEU A 20 13.41 2.16 -3.51
N VAL A 21 12.12 2.08 -3.82
CA VAL A 21 11.59 2.38 -5.17
C VAL A 21 10.95 3.75 -5.10
N GLU A 22 11.52 4.72 -5.81
CA GLU A 22 11.11 6.13 -5.76
C GLU A 22 11.32 6.81 -7.12
N THR A 23 10.26 7.39 -7.66
CA THR A 23 10.26 8.04 -8.98
C THR A 23 10.52 9.54 -8.88
N SER A 24 10.28 10.17 -7.73
CA SER A 24 10.49 11.60 -7.50
C SER A 24 11.91 11.91 -7.00
N ASP A 25 12.65 12.71 -7.77
CA ASP A 25 14.01 13.16 -7.38
C ASP A 25 14.01 14.00 -6.10
N ALA A 26 12.95 14.78 -5.90
CA ALA A 26 12.79 15.58 -4.70
C ALA A 26 12.60 14.68 -3.47
N LEU A 27 11.72 13.67 -3.55
CA LEU A 27 11.50 12.72 -2.45
C LEU A 27 12.71 11.85 -2.19
N LEU A 28 13.42 11.41 -3.23
CA LEU A 28 14.67 10.68 -3.09
C LEU A 28 15.69 11.48 -2.28
N SER A 29 15.86 12.76 -2.61
CA SER A 29 16.78 13.67 -1.89
C SER A 29 16.38 13.85 -0.42
N GLN A 30 15.08 13.94 -0.11
CA GLN A 30 14.58 14.00 1.26
C GLN A 30 14.83 12.69 2.02
N GLN A 31 14.56 11.54 1.39
CA GLN A 31 14.81 10.22 1.97
C GLN A 31 16.28 10.04 2.31
N GLU A 32 17.19 10.43 1.41
CA GLU A 32 18.62 10.33 1.65
C GLU A 32 19.08 11.22 2.82
N SER A 33 18.70 12.49 2.83
CA SER A 33 18.99 13.42 3.93
C SER A 33 18.58 12.85 5.30
N LEU A 34 17.41 12.22 5.34
CA LEU A 34 16.88 11.61 6.55
C LEU A 34 17.68 10.35 6.96
N LEU A 35 18.00 9.49 6.00
CA LEU A 35 18.55 8.14 6.23
C LEU A 35 20.07 8.06 6.27
N CYS A 36 20.78 8.94 5.57
CA CYS A 36 22.23 8.90 5.35
C CYS A 36 22.92 10.13 5.95
N GLU A 37 24.22 10.03 6.24
CA GLU A 37 24.99 11.14 6.81
C GLU A 37 25.41 12.16 5.74
N ASN A 38 25.83 11.68 4.58
CA ASN A 38 26.36 12.49 3.49
C ASN A 38 25.56 12.23 2.21
N PRO A 39 25.37 13.24 1.35
CA PRO A 39 24.70 13.05 0.08
C PRO A 39 25.54 12.21 -0.89
N SER A 40 24.89 11.37 -1.69
CA SER A 40 25.48 10.61 -2.80
C SER A 40 25.25 11.31 -4.14
N GLN A 41 25.92 10.85 -5.20
CA GLN A 41 25.65 11.30 -6.57
C GLN A 41 24.72 10.33 -7.30
N PHE A 42 24.03 10.83 -8.33
CA PHE A 42 23.33 9.98 -9.27
C PHE A 42 24.32 9.09 -10.03
N VAL A 43 23.90 7.87 -10.31
CA VAL A 43 24.70 6.84 -10.96
C VAL A 43 24.04 6.47 -12.28
N ASP A 44 24.78 6.66 -13.37
CA ASP A 44 24.35 6.27 -14.71
C ASP A 44 24.78 4.84 -15.06
N GLY A 45 23.99 4.16 -15.89
CA GLY A 45 24.30 2.82 -16.41
C GLY A 45 24.15 1.68 -15.40
N LYS A 46 23.46 1.92 -14.27
CA LYS A 46 23.09 0.90 -13.28
C LYS A 46 21.57 0.82 -13.12
N PRO A 47 21.02 -0.32 -12.68
CA PRO A 47 19.58 -0.43 -12.38
C PRO A 47 19.13 0.50 -11.24
N TYR A 48 20.02 0.76 -10.27
CA TYR A 48 19.78 1.77 -9.24
C TYR A 48 20.25 3.13 -9.73
N VAL A 49 19.50 4.18 -9.38
CA VAL A 49 19.84 5.56 -9.71
C VAL A 49 20.75 6.20 -8.67
N ARG A 50 20.72 5.72 -7.41
CA ARG A 50 21.56 6.19 -6.30
C ARG A 50 21.89 5.06 -5.33
N CYS A 51 23.02 5.16 -4.64
CA CYS A 51 23.42 4.24 -3.58
C CYS A 51 24.20 4.97 -2.47
N ASN A 52 24.03 4.52 -1.22
CA ASN A 52 24.68 5.12 -0.05
C ASN A 52 24.75 4.13 1.14
N MET A 53 25.12 4.63 2.32
CA MET A 53 25.09 3.93 3.60
C MET A 53 24.18 4.69 4.57
N THR A 54 23.25 3.98 5.20
CA THR A 54 22.39 4.58 6.23
C THR A 54 23.17 4.89 7.51
N LYS A 55 22.65 5.78 8.36
CA LYS A 55 23.16 6.11 9.71
C LYS A 55 23.26 4.89 10.64
N ASP A 56 22.56 3.80 10.30
CA ASP A 56 22.56 2.54 11.01
C ASP A 56 23.43 1.46 10.34
N ALA A 57 24.29 1.85 9.39
CA ALA A 57 25.26 1.01 8.70
C ALA A 57 24.67 -0.11 7.81
N PHE A 58 23.50 0.16 7.20
CA PHE A 58 22.96 -0.67 6.12
C PHE A 58 23.22 -0.03 4.76
N PRO A 59 23.75 -0.78 3.76
CA PRO A 59 23.79 -0.34 2.38
C PRO A 59 22.38 -0.02 1.89
N ILE A 60 22.22 1.11 1.19
CA ILE A 60 20.93 1.55 0.66
C ILE A 60 21.03 1.91 -0.81
N TYR A 61 20.02 1.54 -1.58
CA TYR A 61 19.93 1.74 -3.03
C TYR A 61 18.54 2.26 -3.41
N TRP A 62 18.49 3.17 -4.37
CA TRP A 62 17.25 3.71 -4.92
C TRP A 62 17.05 3.26 -6.37
N TYR A 63 15.84 2.81 -6.68
CA TYR A 63 15.43 2.30 -7.99
C TYR A 63 14.19 3.06 -8.49
N ARG A 64 13.94 2.99 -9.80
CA ARG A 64 12.72 3.56 -10.40
C ARG A 64 11.60 2.54 -10.54
N SER A 65 11.96 1.28 -10.82
CA SER A 65 11.02 0.17 -10.88
C SER A 65 11.33 -0.88 -9.83
N VAL A 66 10.30 -1.62 -9.44
CA VAL A 66 10.44 -2.83 -8.61
C VAL A 66 11.19 -3.94 -9.36
N ASP A 67 11.10 -3.97 -10.71
CA ASP A 67 11.78 -4.97 -11.54
C ASP A 67 13.31 -4.82 -11.54
N ASP A 68 13.81 -3.63 -11.19
CA ASP A 68 15.25 -3.33 -11.14
C ASP A 68 15.91 -3.83 -9.85
N ILE A 69 15.11 -4.28 -8.87
CA ILE A 69 15.62 -4.77 -7.59
C ILE A 69 16.34 -6.11 -7.79
N PRO A 70 17.50 -6.34 -7.15
CA PRO A 70 18.22 -7.60 -7.26
C PRO A 70 17.37 -8.82 -6.88
N ALA A 71 17.39 -9.85 -7.73
CA ALA A 71 16.73 -11.13 -7.53
C ALA A 71 17.33 -11.93 -6.34
N LYS A 72 16.87 -11.62 -5.13
CA LYS A 72 17.31 -12.22 -3.86
C LYS A 72 16.15 -12.33 -2.89
N PHE A 73 16.34 -13.07 -1.81
CA PHE A 73 15.40 -13.09 -0.68
C PHE A 73 15.08 -11.65 -0.24
N SER A 74 13.81 -11.28 -0.27
CA SER A 74 13.38 -9.89 -0.10
C SER A 74 12.16 -9.76 0.78
N ILE A 75 12.11 -8.71 1.61
CA ILE A 75 10.91 -8.32 2.36
C ILE A 75 10.41 -7.03 1.75
N PHE A 76 9.23 -7.08 1.13
CA PHE A 76 8.60 -5.92 0.53
C PHE A 76 7.64 -5.28 1.54
N ILE A 77 7.76 -3.97 1.73
CA ILE A 77 6.87 -3.19 2.60
C ILE A 77 6.33 -2.02 1.78
N SER A 78 5.00 -1.97 1.66
CA SER A 78 4.28 -0.87 1.02
C SER A 78 3.28 -0.30 2.00
N ASN A 79 3.45 0.97 2.33
CA ASN A 79 2.60 1.68 3.28
C ASN A 79 2.12 2.97 2.63
N GLU A 80 0.81 3.11 2.40
CA GLU A 80 0.21 4.27 1.69
C GLU A 80 0.91 4.49 0.34
N PHE A 81 0.93 3.42 -0.46
CA PHE A 81 1.56 3.44 -1.78
C PHE A 81 0.55 3.10 -2.87
N LEU A 82 -0.35 2.15 -2.60
CA LEU A 82 -1.26 1.64 -3.62
C LEU A 82 -2.47 2.56 -3.81
N ASP A 83 -2.86 3.31 -2.79
CA ASP A 83 -3.94 4.30 -2.86
C ASP A 83 -3.62 5.51 -3.74
N ALA A 84 -2.32 5.80 -3.91
CA ALA A 84 -1.80 6.83 -4.81
C ALA A 84 -1.68 6.35 -6.28
N LEU A 85 -1.90 5.06 -6.57
CA LEU A 85 -1.83 4.53 -7.93
C LEU A 85 -3.13 4.81 -8.70
N PRO A 86 -3.05 5.06 -10.03
CA PRO A 86 -4.24 5.31 -10.84
C PRO A 86 -5.29 4.19 -10.74
N VAL A 87 -6.57 4.58 -10.70
CA VAL A 87 -7.71 3.67 -10.68
C VAL A 87 -8.54 3.76 -11.96
N ASN A 88 -9.15 2.63 -12.32
CA ASN A 88 -10.19 2.52 -13.33
C ASN A 88 -11.52 2.29 -12.64
N GLN A 89 -12.53 3.04 -13.05
CA GLN A 89 -13.87 3.02 -12.45
C GLN A 89 -14.89 2.56 -13.49
N PHE A 90 -15.83 1.74 -13.05
CA PHE A 90 -16.87 1.16 -13.88
C PHE A 90 -18.24 1.33 -13.23
N LYS A 91 -19.27 1.60 -14.02
CA LYS A 91 -20.67 1.65 -13.58
C LYS A 91 -21.56 0.79 -14.47
N ARG A 92 -22.55 0.14 -13.87
CA ARG A 92 -23.55 -0.66 -14.56
C ARG A 92 -24.83 0.15 -14.77
N ASP A 93 -25.33 0.18 -15.99
CA ASP A 93 -26.61 0.83 -16.31
C ASP A 93 -27.82 -0.02 -15.86
N ASN A 94 -29.02 0.52 -16.04
CA ASN A 94 -30.28 -0.17 -15.71
C ASN A 94 -30.59 -1.35 -16.63
N GLU A 95 -29.96 -1.42 -17.81
CA GLU A 95 -30.06 -2.52 -18.78
C GLU A 95 -29.05 -3.64 -18.47
N GLY A 96 -28.18 -3.44 -17.47
CA GLY A 96 -27.19 -4.42 -17.02
C GLY A 96 -25.84 -4.34 -17.72
N ARG A 97 -25.62 -3.35 -18.59
CA ARG A 97 -24.35 -3.15 -19.30
C ARG A 97 -23.36 -2.37 -18.46
N TRP A 98 -22.08 -2.71 -18.60
CA TRP A 98 -20.99 -2.00 -17.94
C TRP A 98 -20.45 -0.86 -18.79
N HIS A 99 -20.18 0.25 -18.13
CA HIS A 99 -19.60 1.45 -18.71
C HIS A 99 -18.35 1.82 -17.93
N GLU A 100 -17.32 2.25 -18.64
CA GLU A 100 -16.13 2.84 -18.01
C GLU A 100 -16.42 4.32 -17.72
N VAL A 101 -15.92 4.81 -16.58
CA VAL A 101 -15.99 6.21 -16.18
C VAL A 101 -14.74 6.93 -16.66
N TYR A 102 -14.91 8.03 -17.39
CA TYR A 102 -13.83 8.87 -17.90
C TYR A 102 -14.00 10.32 -17.46
N VAL A 103 -12.93 11.09 -17.60
CA VAL A 103 -12.96 12.54 -17.47
C VAL A 103 -13.12 13.17 -18.85
N ASN A 104 -14.01 14.14 -18.98
CA ASN A 104 -14.21 14.92 -20.20
C ASN A 104 -14.62 16.36 -19.85
N LEU A 105 -14.82 17.20 -20.85
CA LEU A 105 -15.38 18.55 -20.71
C LEU A 105 -16.90 18.51 -20.84
N ASP A 106 -17.58 19.26 -19.98
CA ASP A 106 -18.99 19.58 -20.14
C ASP A 106 -19.20 20.71 -21.18
N ARG A 107 -20.42 21.25 -21.26
CA ARG A 107 -20.76 22.32 -22.22
C ARG A 107 -20.12 23.67 -21.89
N ASP A 108 -19.64 23.85 -20.66
CA ASP A 108 -19.02 25.07 -20.15
C ASP A 108 -17.49 24.92 -20.05
N ASP A 109 -16.90 23.93 -20.75
CA ASP A 109 -15.48 23.57 -20.71
C ASP A 109 -14.95 23.23 -19.30
N LYS A 110 -15.81 22.71 -18.42
CA LYS A 110 -15.41 22.23 -17.10
C LYS A 110 -15.22 20.71 -17.09
N LEU A 111 -14.24 20.25 -16.33
CA LEU A 111 -13.98 18.82 -16.17
C LEU A 111 -15.16 18.14 -15.45
N CYS A 112 -15.67 17.07 -16.04
CA CYS A 112 -16.74 16.25 -15.50
C CYS A 112 -16.48 14.75 -15.71
N PHE A 113 -17.13 13.91 -14.91
CA PHE A 113 -17.14 12.46 -15.13
C PHE A 113 -18.23 12.09 -16.14
N MET A 114 -17.88 11.24 -17.11
CA MET A 114 -18.80 10.70 -18.11
C MET A 114 -18.66 9.18 -18.24
N LEU A 115 -19.73 8.53 -18.71
CA LEU A 115 -19.74 7.09 -18.99
C LEU A 115 -19.45 6.82 -20.47
N SER A 116 -18.74 5.73 -20.79
CA SER A 116 -18.68 5.24 -22.17
C SER A 116 -20.08 5.01 -22.73
N LYS A 117 -20.24 5.16 -24.06
CA LYS A 117 -21.53 4.88 -24.73
C LYS A 117 -21.90 3.39 -24.74
N SER A 118 -20.90 2.52 -24.64
CA SER A 118 -21.04 1.07 -24.67
C SER A 118 -19.95 0.43 -23.81
N GLU A 119 -19.96 -0.90 -23.73
CA GLU A 119 -18.82 -1.65 -23.21
C GLU A 119 -17.54 -1.31 -23.98
N THR A 120 -16.42 -1.31 -23.27
CA THR A 120 -15.08 -1.03 -23.80
C THR A 120 -14.17 -2.24 -23.59
N LEU A 121 -12.96 -2.23 -24.16
CA LEU A 121 -11.98 -3.28 -23.88
C LEU A 121 -11.65 -3.39 -22.40
N HIS A 122 -11.66 -2.27 -21.66
CA HIS A 122 -11.46 -2.27 -20.21
C HIS A 122 -12.63 -2.89 -19.47
N THR A 123 -13.89 -2.59 -19.81
CA THR A 123 -15.03 -3.24 -19.15
C THR A 123 -15.02 -4.75 -19.40
N LEU A 124 -14.63 -5.19 -20.60
CA LEU A 124 -14.58 -6.60 -20.96
C LEU A 124 -13.38 -7.33 -20.34
N GLY A 125 -12.21 -6.69 -20.27
CA GLY A 125 -10.96 -7.32 -19.85
C GLY A 125 -10.63 -7.20 -18.37
N LEU A 126 -11.13 -6.15 -17.68
CA LEU A 126 -10.72 -5.83 -16.31
C LEU A 126 -11.77 -6.17 -15.25
N LEU A 127 -13.03 -6.38 -15.66
CA LEU A 127 -14.08 -6.81 -14.73
C LEU A 127 -14.01 -8.33 -14.52
N PRO A 128 -13.75 -8.81 -13.29
CA PRO A 128 -13.76 -10.25 -13.01
C PRO A 128 -15.13 -10.87 -13.34
N LYS A 129 -15.13 -12.11 -13.83
CA LYS A 129 -16.36 -12.83 -14.21
C LYS A 129 -17.41 -12.80 -13.09
N LYS A 130 -17.00 -13.03 -11.84
CA LYS A 130 -17.88 -12.98 -10.66
C LYS A 130 -18.58 -11.62 -10.50
N ILE A 131 -17.87 -10.52 -10.75
CA ILE A 131 -18.43 -9.16 -10.68
C ILE A 131 -19.39 -8.90 -11.83
N ARG A 132 -19.08 -9.37 -13.03
CA ARG A 132 -19.98 -9.25 -14.18
C ARG A 132 -21.30 -9.99 -13.95
N GLU A 133 -21.23 -11.20 -13.40
CA GLU A 133 -22.38 -12.07 -13.14
C GLU A 133 -23.23 -11.61 -11.93
N ASP A 134 -22.62 -10.95 -10.95
CA ASP A 134 -23.34 -10.42 -9.78
C ASP A 134 -24.08 -9.11 -10.13
N LEU A 135 -25.38 -9.22 -10.41
CA LEU A 135 -26.24 -8.09 -10.79
C LEU A 135 -26.44 -7.06 -9.66
N SER A 136 -26.13 -7.41 -8.41
CA SER A 136 -26.20 -6.48 -7.28
C SER A 136 -25.09 -5.44 -7.32
N VAL A 137 -23.96 -5.75 -7.97
CA VAL A 137 -22.83 -4.84 -8.12
C VAL A 137 -23.09 -3.85 -9.25
N LYS A 138 -23.21 -2.57 -8.87
CA LYS A 138 -23.47 -1.45 -9.79
C LYS A 138 -22.24 -0.60 -10.07
N GLU A 139 -21.28 -0.55 -9.15
CA GLU A 139 -20.04 0.20 -9.32
C GLU A 139 -18.87 -0.71 -8.98
N TRP A 140 -17.76 -0.54 -9.69
CA TRP A 140 -16.53 -1.31 -9.46
C TRP A 140 -15.31 -0.43 -9.73
N GLU A 141 -14.32 -0.52 -8.85
CA GLU A 141 -13.09 0.24 -8.92
C GLU A 141 -11.89 -0.68 -8.68
N ILE A 142 -10.86 -0.55 -9.51
CA ILE A 142 -9.61 -1.29 -9.40
C ILE A 142 -8.43 -0.40 -9.77
N SER A 143 -7.23 -0.73 -9.29
CA SER A 143 -5.98 -0.20 -9.84
C SER A 143 -5.23 -1.29 -10.60
N ILE A 144 -5.02 -1.08 -11.90
CA ILE A 144 -4.18 -1.96 -12.73
C ILE A 144 -2.73 -1.88 -12.24
N GLY A 145 -2.27 -0.68 -11.85
CA GLY A 145 -0.92 -0.47 -11.31
C GLY A 145 -0.71 -1.26 -10.02
N ALA A 146 -1.66 -1.21 -9.08
CA ALA A 146 -1.58 -1.99 -7.85
C ALA A 146 -1.59 -3.50 -8.13
N GLY A 147 -2.44 -3.96 -9.06
CA GLY A 147 -2.47 -5.35 -9.50
C GLY A 147 -1.13 -5.80 -10.10
N THR A 148 -0.52 -4.97 -10.94
CA THR A 148 0.80 -5.24 -11.55
C THR A 148 1.88 -5.35 -10.49
N TYR A 149 1.95 -4.38 -9.58
CA TYR A 149 2.88 -4.38 -8.46
C TYR A 149 2.75 -5.66 -7.62
N VAL A 150 1.53 -6.02 -7.21
CA VAL A 150 1.28 -7.22 -6.39
C VAL A 150 1.72 -8.50 -7.10
N ASN A 151 1.47 -8.62 -8.41
CA ASN A 151 1.96 -9.76 -9.20
C ASN A 151 3.50 -9.81 -9.24
N GLN A 152 4.17 -8.67 -9.47
CA GLN A 152 5.64 -8.60 -9.53
C GLN A 152 6.29 -9.02 -8.20
N VAL A 153 5.82 -8.49 -7.07
CA VAL A 153 6.38 -8.84 -5.76
C VAL A 153 6.04 -10.27 -5.36
N ALA A 154 4.83 -10.76 -5.68
CA ALA A 154 4.43 -12.15 -5.45
C ALA A 154 5.31 -13.13 -6.23
N ASP A 155 5.59 -12.84 -7.50
CA ASP A 155 6.48 -13.65 -8.33
C ASP A 155 7.92 -13.63 -7.79
N SER A 156 8.40 -12.48 -7.32
CA SER A 156 9.73 -12.36 -6.71
C SER A 156 9.85 -13.22 -5.45
N ILE A 157 8.92 -13.12 -4.50
CA ILE A 157 8.99 -13.93 -3.26
C ILE A 157 8.80 -15.41 -3.54
N THR A 158 8.02 -15.78 -4.55
CA THR A 158 7.78 -17.18 -4.91
C THR A 158 9.04 -17.82 -5.50
N LYS A 159 9.82 -17.07 -6.28
CA LYS A 159 11.07 -17.53 -6.90
C LYS A 159 12.28 -17.46 -5.96
N PHE A 160 12.40 -16.39 -5.17
CA PHE A 160 13.63 -16.08 -4.42
C PHE A 160 13.46 -16.11 -2.90
N GLY A 161 12.24 -16.36 -2.41
CA GLY A 161 11.90 -16.32 -1.00
C GLY A 161 11.66 -14.90 -0.47
N GLY A 162 10.97 -14.81 0.66
CA GLY A 162 10.60 -13.55 1.26
C GLY A 162 9.13 -13.48 1.65
N PHE A 163 8.65 -12.27 1.90
CA PHE A 163 7.24 -11.97 2.05
C PHE A 163 6.94 -10.50 1.71
N VAL A 164 5.66 -10.20 1.53
CA VAL A 164 5.17 -8.85 1.22
C VAL A 164 4.26 -8.40 2.36
N LEU A 165 4.35 -7.15 2.78
CA LEU A 165 3.44 -6.49 3.71
C LEU A 165 2.90 -5.22 3.07
N ILE A 166 1.57 -5.15 2.92
CA ILE A 166 0.85 -4.02 2.32
C ILE A 166 -0.07 -3.44 3.38
N ILE A 167 0.05 -2.13 3.61
CA ILE A 167 -0.71 -1.36 4.58
C ILE A 167 -1.29 -0.15 3.85
N ASP A 168 -2.60 -0.07 3.73
CA ASP A 168 -3.23 1.02 2.97
C ASP A 168 -4.70 1.24 3.37
N TYR A 169 -5.26 2.38 2.99
CA TYR A 169 -6.71 2.60 3.07
C TYR A 169 -7.41 1.64 2.11
N GLY A 170 -8.44 0.92 2.57
CA GLY A 170 -9.07 -0.03 1.67
C GLY A 170 -10.19 -0.87 2.25
N HIS A 171 -10.62 -1.82 1.44
CA HIS A 171 -11.68 -2.77 1.74
C HIS A 171 -11.34 -4.16 1.18
N ASP A 172 -12.02 -5.18 1.68
CA ASP A 172 -11.85 -6.60 1.33
C ASP A 172 -12.66 -7.02 0.08
N GLY A 173 -13.05 -6.06 -0.76
CA GLY A 173 -13.94 -6.28 -1.90
C GLY A 173 -15.43 -6.10 -1.62
N THR A 174 -15.81 -5.71 -0.39
CA THR A 174 -17.23 -5.49 0.02
C THR A 174 -17.80 -4.13 -0.38
N ARG A 175 -16.97 -3.15 -0.71
CA ARG A 175 -17.39 -1.80 -1.11
C ARG A 175 -18.19 -1.82 -2.42
N THR A 176 -19.26 -1.04 -2.47
CA THR A 176 -20.20 -1.00 -3.60
C THR A 176 -20.30 0.37 -4.29
N ASP A 177 -19.48 1.34 -3.86
CA ASP A 177 -19.37 2.70 -4.39
C ASP A 177 -17.92 3.01 -4.82
N LEU A 178 -17.76 4.04 -5.66
CA LEU A 178 -16.44 4.54 -6.08
C LEU A 178 -15.77 5.38 -4.99
N SER A 179 -14.45 5.27 -4.84
CA SER A 179 -13.73 5.82 -3.68
C SER A 179 -12.84 7.04 -3.95
N LEU A 180 -12.60 7.34 -5.23
CA LEU A 180 -11.76 8.44 -5.69
C LEU A 180 -12.19 9.77 -5.08
N ARG A 181 -11.25 10.42 -4.40
CA ARG A 181 -11.46 11.69 -3.71
C ARG A 181 -10.19 12.51 -3.70
N ALA A 182 -10.32 13.81 -3.47
CA ALA A 182 -9.19 14.71 -3.29
C ALA A 182 -9.21 15.39 -1.93
N TYR A 183 -8.04 15.79 -1.44
CA TYR A 183 -7.86 16.51 -0.19
C TYR A 183 -7.19 17.87 -0.38
N LYS A 184 -7.74 18.88 0.28
CA LYS A 184 -7.15 20.22 0.42
C LYS A 184 -7.30 20.69 1.86
N GLY A 185 -6.20 21.01 2.53
CA GLY A 185 -6.23 21.56 3.89
C GLY A 185 -7.00 20.68 4.91
N HIS A 186 -6.87 19.35 4.80
CA HIS A 186 -7.59 18.35 5.59
C HIS A 186 -9.11 18.27 5.36
N GLN A 187 -9.61 18.79 4.22
CA GLN A 187 -11.00 18.66 3.82
C GLN A 187 -11.11 17.91 2.49
N VAL A 188 -12.17 17.11 2.35
CA VAL A 188 -12.48 16.42 1.10
C VAL A 188 -13.03 17.45 0.11
N VAL A 189 -12.41 17.52 -1.06
CA VAL A 189 -12.81 18.37 -2.18
C VAL A 189 -13.10 17.51 -3.41
N HIS A 190 -13.74 18.09 -4.42
CA HIS A 190 -14.05 17.36 -5.64
C HIS A 190 -12.75 17.03 -6.39
N PRO A 191 -12.52 15.80 -6.88
CA PRO A 191 -11.25 15.40 -7.49
C PRO A 191 -10.92 16.14 -8.80
N LEU A 192 -11.92 16.70 -9.47
CA LEU A 192 -11.75 17.52 -10.68
C LEU A 192 -11.66 19.02 -10.40
N GLU A 193 -11.75 19.45 -9.13
CA GLU A 193 -11.52 20.83 -8.72
C GLU A 193 -10.01 21.06 -8.66
N SER A 194 -9.45 21.92 -9.53
CA SER A 194 -8.02 22.24 -9.64
C SER A 194 -7.06 21.02 -9.75
N PRO A 195 -7.08 20.26 -10.87
CA PRO A 195 -6.17 19.14 -11.08
C PRO A 195 -4.70 19.54 -10.95
N GLY A 196 -3.93 18.73 -10.20
CA GLY A 196 -2.51 18.98 -9.92
C GLY A 196 -2.23 19.81 -8.67
N GLU A 197 -3.23 20.48 -8.09
CA GLU A 197 -3.09 21.23 -6.84
C GLU A 197 -3.54 20.45 -5.59
N HIS A 198 -4.40 19.46 -5.77
CA HIS A 198 -4.95 18.66 -4.69
C HIS A 198 -4.39 17.24 -4.71
N ASP A 199 -4.24 16.67 -3.51
CA ASP A 199 -3.83 15.28 -3.34
C ASP A 199 -5.00 14.35 -3.63
N ILE A 200 -4.80 13.34 -4.46
CA ILE A 200 -5.85 12.42 -4.92
C ILE A 200 -5.54 11.03 -4.39
N THR A 201 -6.55 10.37 -3.82
CA THR A 201 -6.44 9.01 -3.29
C THR A 201 -7.68 8.19 -3.62
N ALA A 202 -7.51 6.87 -3.71
CA ALA A 202 -8.58 5.89 -3.85
C ALA A 202 -8.31 4.70 -2.92
N ASP A 203 -9.36 4.16 -2.32
CA ASP A 203 -9.28 2.99 -1.46
C ASP A 203 -8.82 1.75 -2.24
N VAL A 204 -7.89 1.03 -1.65
CA VAL A 204 -7.34 -0.22 -2.18
C VAL A 204 -8.34 -1.35 -2.03
N ASN A 205 -8.67 -2.00 -3.15
CA ASN A 205 -9.48 -3.20 -3.16
C ASN A 205 -8.62 -4.45 -2.87
N PHE A 206 -8.39 -4.74 -1.59
CA PHE A 206 -7.58 -5.88 -1.14
C PHE A 206 -8.19 -7.24 -1.56
N GLY A 207 -9.52 -7.33 -1.69
CA GLY A 207 -10.18 -8.53 -2.19
C GLY A 207 -9.80 -8.83 -3.65
N TYR A 208 -9.79 -7.81 -4.49
CA TYR A 208 -9.28 -7.90 -5.86
C TYR A 208 -7.79 -8.29 -5.88
N LEU A 209 -6.93 -7.59 -5.12
CA LEU A 209 -5.49 -7.89 -5.09
C LEU A 209 -5.19 -9.32 -4.64
N LYS A 210 -5.89 -9.81 -3.62
CA LYS A 210 -5.80 -11.22 -3.18
C LYS A 210 -6.14 -12.17 -4.31
N SER A 211 -7.23 -11.92 -5.04
CA SER A 211 -7.68 -12.80 -6.13
C SER A 211 -6.66 -12.99 -7.26
N LEU A 212 -5.71 -12.06 -7.44
CA LEU A 212 -4.69 -12.11 -8.49
C LEU A 212 -3.55 -13.09 -8.20
N VAL A 213 -3.36 -13.49 -6.94
CA VAL A 213 -2.15 -14.23 -6.49
C VAL A 213 -2.44 -15.43 -5.59
N ASP A 214 -3.71 -15.66 -5.21
CA ASP A 214 -4.14 -16.75 -4.32
C ASP A 214 -3.85 -18.15 -4.92
N ASP A 215 -3.76 -18.24 -6.25
CA ASP A 215 -3.44 -19.46 -6.99
C ASP A 215 -2.01 -19.97 -6.70
N ARG A 216 -1.07 -19.08 -6.34
CA ARG A 216 0.35 -19.42 -6.20
C ARG A 216 1.01 -18.95 -4.89
N THR A 217 0.29 -18.20 -4.07
CA THR A 217 0.79 -17.69 -2.78
C THR A 217 -0.14 -18.06 -1.62
N LEU A 218 0.31 -17.77 -0.40
CA LEU A 218 -0.52 -17.76 0.80
C LEU A 218 -0.79 -16.30 1.16
N VAL A 219 -2.06 -15.90 1.17
CA VAL A 219 -2.47 -14.52 1.47
C VAL A 219 -3.15 -14.47 2.83
N PHE A 220 -2.59 -13.65 3.73
CA PHE A 220 -3.15 -13.38 5.07
C PHE A 220 -3.74 -11.97 5.11
N GLY A 221 -4.92 -11.85 5.74
CA GLY A 221 -5.71 -10.63 5.72
C GLY A 221 -6.60 -10.49 4.47
N PRO A 222 -7.07 -9.27 4.17
CA PRO A 222 -6.80 -8.04 4.92
C PRO A 222 -7.34 -8.07 6.36
N LEU A 223 -6.54 -7.62 7.32
CA LEU A 223 -6.99 -7.31 8.69
C LEU A 223 -7.11 -5.81 8.87
N GLU A 224 -7.88 -5.36 9.85
CA GLU A 224 -7.83 -3.97 10.29
C GLU A 224 -6.47 -3.63 10.90
N GLN A 225 -5.96 -2.41 10.64
CA GLN A 225 -4.68 -1.97 11.20
C GLN A 225 -4.65 -2.08 12.72
N ARG A 226 -5.75 -1.74 13.41
CA ARG A 226 -5.81 -1.85 14.88
C ARG A 226 -5.56 -3.28 15.35
N GLU A 227 -6.10 -4.27 14.65
CA GLU A 227 -5.98 -5.68 14.99
C GLU A 227 -4.54 -6.14 14.75
N PHE A 228 -4.00 -5.85 13.57
CA PHE A 228 -2.62 -6.16 13.23
C PHE A 228 -1.63 -5.56 14.25
N LEU A 229 -1.77 -4.27 14.57
CA LEU A 229 -0.89 -3.58 15.52
C LEU A 229 -1.03 -4.14 16.95
N ALA A 230 -2.24 -4.48 17.38
CA ALA A 230 -2.48 -5.13 18.66
C ALA A 230 -1.77 -6.49 18.74
N GLN A 231 -1.93 -7.32 17.71
CA GLN A 231 -1.24 -8.62 17.60
C GLN A 231 0.28 -8.48 17.56
N MET A 232 0.80 -7.41 16.95
CA MET A 232 2.23 -7.08 16.92
C MET A 232 2.76 -6.46 18.23
N GLY A 233 1.90 -6.29 19.25
CA GLY A 233 2.32 -5.87 20.58
C GLY A 233 2.50 -4.36 20.75
N ILE A 234 1.75 -3.53 20.00
CA ILE A 234 1.80 -2.07 20.13
C ILE A 234 1.56 -1.58 21.56
N GLY A 235 0.69 -2.24 22.32
CA GLY A 235 0.42 -1.92 23.73
C GLY A 235 1.67 -2.03 24.61
N LEU A 236 2.40 -3.16 24.51
CA LEU A 236 3.65 -3.38 25.23
C LEU A 236 4.72 -2.34 24.86
N ARG A 237 4.74 -1.94 23.58
CA ARG A 237 5.66 -0.89 23.11
C ARG A 237 5.28 0.48 23.67
N MET A 238 3.99 0.79 23.71
CA MET A 238 3.45 2.04 24.25
C MET A 238 3.80 2.20 25.72
N GLU A 239 3.63 1.16 26.54
CA GLU A 239 4.00 1.17 27.97
C GLU A 239 5.48 1.53 28.18
N LYS A 240 6.38 0.88 27.43
CA LYS A 240 7.82 1.15 27.51
C LYS A 240 8.16 2.58 27.09
N LEU A 241 7.51 3.10 26.05
CA LEU A 241 7.72 4.47 25.59
C LEU A 241 7.21 5.49 26.61
N LEU A 242 6.02 5.27 27.19
CA LEU A 242 5.44 6.13 28.23
C LEU A 242 6.31 6.19 29.48
N ALA A 243 6.93 5.07 29.87
CA ALA A 243 7.87 5.03 30.99
C ALA A 243 9.14 5.86 30.72
N SER A 244 9.53 6.04 29.47
CA SER A 244 10.70 6.83 29.06
C SER A 244 10.43 8.32 28.83
N CYS A 245 9.16 8.73 28.73
CA CYS A 245 8.78 10.13 28.55
C CYS A 245 9.09 10.95 29.80
N LYS A 246 9.71 12.11 29.60
CA LYS A 246 10.15 13.03 30.67
C LYS A 246 9.08 14.05 31.00
N THR A 247 8.28 14.46 30.01
CA THR A 247 7.26 15.52 30.19
C THR A 247 5.84 14.98 30.07
N LYS A 248 4.88 15.71 30.67
CA LYS A 248 3.45 15.40 30.50
C LYS A 248 2.99 15.58 29.05
N GLU A 249 3.59 16.53 28.34
CA GLU A 249 3.28 16.82 26.94
C GLU A 249 3.71 15.68 26.02
N GLU A 250 4.93 15.16 26.20
CA GLU A 250 5.40 13.96 25.48
C GLU A 250 4.46 12.78 25.67
N LYS A 251 4.04 12.52 26.92
CA LYS A 251 3.08 11.45 27.22
C LYS A 251 1.75 11.65 26.51
N LYS A 252 1.19 12.86 26.56
CA LYS A 252 -0.07 13.21 25.92
C LYS A 252 0.02 13.04 24.40
N ASN A 253 1.11 13.50 23.78
CA ASN A 253 1.33 13.40 22.34
C ASN A 253 1.47 11.94 21.90
N LEU A 254 2.20 11.12 22.68
CA LEU A 254 2.34 9.69 22.41
C LEU A 254 1.01 8.95 22.50
N LEU A 255 0.22 9.20 23.54
CA LEU A 255 -1.10 8.59 23.71
C LEU A 255 -2.03 8.95 22.54
N LYS A 256 -2.10 10.24 22.18
CA LYS A 256 -2.92 10.72 21.05
C LYS A 256 -2.49 10.09 19.73
N SER A 257 -1.17 9.93 19.50
CA SER A 257 -0.67 9.30 18.28
C SER A 257 -1.03 7.82 18.20
N CYS A 258 -0.93 7.10 19.31
CA CYS A 258 -1.34 5.70 19.40
C CYS A 258 -2.85 5.55 19.20
N GLU A 259 -3.64 6.44 19.81
CA GLU A 259 -5.10 6.49 19.64
C GLU A 259 -5.48 6.67 18.17
N ILE A 260 -4.84 7.59 17.44
CA ILE A 260 -5.12 7.78 16.00
C ILE A 260 -4.90 6.48 15.21
N LEU A 261 -3.79 5.77 15.47
CA LEU A 261 -3.44 4.53 14.78
C LEU A 261 -4.41 3.37 15.07
N LEU A 262 -5.02 3.35 16.26
CA LEU A 262 -5.90 2.27 16.73
C LEU A 262 -7.39 2.62 16.69
N SER A 263 -7.74 3.90 16.52
CA SER A 263 -9.11 4.38 16.61
C SER A 263 -9.98 3.86 15.47
N GLU A 264 -11.20 3.48 15.81
CA GLU A 264 -12.25 3.06 14.87
C GLU A 264 -12.59 4.17 13.88
N LYS A 265 -12.76 5.38 14.40
CA LYS A 265 -13.09 6.58 13.61
C LYS A 265 -11.89 7.13 12.81
N GLY A 266 -10.68 6.63 13.06
CA GLY A 266 -9.45 7.10 12.44
C GLY A 266 -8.82 6.03 11.55
N MET A 267 -7.54 5.78 11.74
CA MET A 267 -6.78 4.86 10.89
C MET A 267 -7.02 3.39 11.25
N GLY A 268 -7.49 3.08 12.45
CA GLY A 268 -7.55 1.72 12.98
C GLY A 268 -8.42 0.78 12.17
N GLU A 269 -9.60 1.22 11.73
CA GLU A 269 -10.52 0.43 10.89
C GLU A 269 -10.34 0.68 9.40
N ARG A 270 -10.04 1.94 9.00
CA ARG A 270 -9.95 2.33 7.59
C ARG A 270 -8.72 1.77 6.89
N PHE A 271 -7.61 1.64 7.61
CA PHE A 271 -6.43 0.95 7.09
C PHE A 271 -6.60 -0.55 7.21
N LYS A 272 -6.22 -1.21 6.13
CA LYS A 272 -6.13 -2.66 6.07
C LYS A 272 -4.69 -3.10 5.91
N VAL A 273 -4.38 -4.26 6.46
CA VAL A 273 -3.06 -4.88 6.42
C VAL A 273 -3.18 -6.25 5.79
N MET A 274 -2.44 -6.48 4.71
CA MET A 274 -2.40 -7.75 3.98
C MET A 274 -0.96 -8.21 3.85
N SER A 275 -0.72 -9.52 3.97
CA SER A 275 0.60 -10.09 3.77
C SER A 275 0.57 -11.30 2.86
N ILE A 276 1.60 -11.43 2.02
CA ILE A 276 1.71 -12.48 1.01
C ILE A 276 2.98 -13.27 1.26
N PHE A 277 2.86 -14.60 1.32
CA PHE A 277 3.95 -15.53 1.54
C PHE A 277 4.01 -16.60 0.43
N PRO A 278 5.19 -17.17 0.14
CA PRO A 278 5.29 -18.32 -0.76
C PRO A 278 4.60 -19.57 -0.18
N LYS A 279 3.96 -20.38 -1.03
CA LYS A 279 3.32 -21.65 -0.62
C LYS A 279 4.27 -22.65 0.02
N THR A 280 5.57 -22.54 -0.25
CA THR A 280 6.60 -23.35 0.42
C THR A 280 6.64 -23.17 1.94
N LEU A 281 6.07 -22.09 2.49
CA LEU A 281 5.98 -21.84 3.93
C LEU A 281 4.68 -22.36 4.57
N GLU A 282 3.77 -22.97 3.81
CA GLU A 282 2.45 -23.39 4.31
C GLU A 282 2.55 -24.25 5.57
N SER A 283 3.34 -25.32 5.53
CA SER A 283 3.51 -26.23 6.68
C SER A 283 3.98 -25.50 7.96
N ILE A 284 4.89 -24.53 7.81
CA ILE A 284 5.45 -23.76 8.94
C ILE A 284 4.39 -22.80 9.49
N LEU A 285 3.70 -22.09 8.60
CA LEU A 285 2.71 -21.09 8.99
C LEU A 285 1.46 -21.74 9.61
N SER A 286 1.02 -22.90 9.09
CA SER A 286 -0.08 -23.66 9.68
C SER A 286 0.23 -24.13 11.10
N GLN A 287 1.45 -24.62 11.37
CA GLN A 287 1.88 -25.00 12.72
C GLN A 287 1.90 -23.81 13.70
N ARG A 288 2.16 -22.60 13.18
CA ARG A 288 2.19 -21.35 13.97
C ARG A 288 0.84 -20.64 14.04
N LYS A 289 -0.21 -21.19 13.43
CA LYS A 289 -1.53 -20.56 13.28
C LYS A 289 -1.49 -19.20 12.54
N GLY A 290 -0.55 -19.05 11.62
CA GLY A 290 -0.35 -17.83 10.83
C GLY A 290 1.00 -17.14 11.09
N PRO A 291 1.36 -16.14 10.26
CA PRO A 291 2.51 -15.28 10.50
C PRO A 291 2.24 -14.29 11.64
N ALA A 292 3.30 -13.67 12.16
CA ALA A 292 3.19 -12.66 13.19
C ALA A 292 2.27 -11.51 12.73
N GLY A 293 1.31 -11.13 13.58
CA GLY A 293 0.30 -10.11 13.28
C GLY A 293 -0.94 -10.61 12.54
N PHE A 294 -1.00 -11.90 12.16
CA PHE A 294 -2.12 -12.51 11.45
C PHE A 294 -2.54 -13.86 12.06
N ALA A 295 -2.39 -14.00 13.38
CA ALA A 295 -2.83 -15.21 14.05
C ALA A 295 -4.37 -15.28 14.01
N SER A 296 -4.90 -16.44 13.62
CA SER A 296 -6.34 -16.69 13.75
C SER A 296 -6.69 -16.74 15.23
N ILE A 297 -7.50 -15.78 15.70
CA ILE A 297 -8.06 -15.75 17.05
C ILE A 297 -9.09 -16.87 17.20
#